data_AF-A0AA41VYE4-F1
#
_entry.id   AF-A0AA41VYE4-F1
#
_cell.length_a   1.000
_cell.length_b   1.000
_cell.length_c   1.000
_cell.angle_alpha   90.00
_cell.angle_beta   90.00
_cell.angle_gamma   90.00
#
_symmetry.space_group_name_H-M   'P 1'
#
loop_
_entity.id
_entity.type
_entity.pdbx_description
1 polymer ?
#
loop_
_entity_poly.entity_id
_entity_poly.type
_entity_poly.pdbx_seq_one_letter_code
_entity_poly.pdbx_strand_id
1 'polypeptide(L)' 'MGKVHGSLARAGKVRGQTPKVAKQDKKKKPRGRAHKRMQYNRRFVTADVQLSIFDRPWVRPNVPIVNGGFGLSSN' A
#
# COMPACT_ATOMS: atom_id res chain seq x y z
N MET A 1 43.10 -7.90 -8.77
CA MET A 1 41.94 -8.36 -9.57
C MET A 1 40.79 -7.41 -9.31
N GLY A 2 40.60 -6.45 -10.23
CA GLY A 2 39.77 -5.27 -10.02
C GLY A 2 38.27 -5.52 -10.24
N LYS A 3 37.47 -4.54 -9.84
CA LYS A 3 36.02 -4.52 -10.04
C LYS A 3 35.72 -4.35 -11.54
N VAL A 4 35.40 -5.46 -12.20
CA VAL A 4 34.99 -5.49 -13.61
C VAL A 4 33.54 -5.02 -13.74
N HIS A 5 33.19 -4.37 -14.85
CA HIS A 5 31.81 -4.02 -15.16
C HIS A 5 30.93 -5.29 -15.23
N GLY A 6 29.76 -5.23 -14.59
CA GLY A 6 28.84 -6.36 -14.52
C GLY A 6 28.28 -6.73 -15.90
N SER A 7 27.91 -8.00 -16.08
CA SER A 7 27.34 -8.49 -17.34
C SER A 7 25.97 -7.86 -17.65
N LEU A 8 25.79 -7.43 -18.89
CA LEU A 8 24.53 -6.84 -19.38
C LEU A 8 23.41 -7.89 -19.56
N ALA A 9 23.75 -9.19 -19.56
CA ALA A 9 22.83 -10.29 -19.84
C ALA A 9 21.64 -10.41 -18.86
N ARG A 10 21.70 -9.78 -17.69
CA ARG A 10 20.63 -9.82 -16.67
C ARG A 10 19.77 -8.55 -16.65
N ALA A 11 20.05 -7.58 -17.52
CA ALA A 11 19.26 -6.36 -17.61
C ALA A 11 17.81 -6.71 -17.98
N GLY A 12 16.85 -6.21 -17.21
CA GLY A 12 15.42 -6.38 -17.52
C GLY A 12 14.79 -7.74 -17.19
N LYS A 13 15.56 -8.76 -16.76
CA LYS A 13 15.07 -10.13 -16.47
C LYS A 13 13.75 -10.15 -15.69
N VAL A 14 13.70 -9.42 -14.57
CA VAL A 14 12.55 -9.43 -13.66
C VAL A 14 11.32 -8.73 -14.26
N ARG A 15 11.51 -7.67 -15.05
CA ARG A 15 10.39 -6.96 -15.69
C ARG A 15 9.75 -7.75 -16.83
N GLY A 16 10.50 -8.63 -17.49
CA GLY A 16 9.98 -9.54 -18.51
C GLY A 16 9.35 -10.80 -17.93
N GLN A 17 9.80 -11.23 -16.75
CA GLN A 17 9.26 -12.42 -16.06
C GLN A 17 7.88 -12.15 -15.43
N THR A 18 7.60 -10.93 -14.99
CA THR A 18 6.33 -10.64 -14.31
C THR A 18 5.16 -10.64 -15.30
N PRO A 19 4.04 -11.35 -14.99
CA PRO A 19 2.88 -11.35 -15.86
C PRO A 19 2.31 -9.93 -15.99
N LYS A 20 1.91 -9.56 -17.21
CA LYS A 20 1.36 -8.24 -17.47
C LYS A 20 -0.07 -8.14 -16.91
N VAL A 21 -0.20 -7.56 -15.73
CA VAL A 21 -1.52 -7.28 -15.14
C VAL A 21 -2.06 -5.96 -15.68
N ALA A 22 -3.22 -6.00 -16.33
CA ALA A 22 -3.93 -4.82 -16.79
C ALA A 22 -4.44 -4.00 -15.59
N LYS A 23 -4.57 -2.69 -15.76
CA LYS A 23 -5.17 -1.84 -14.73
C LYS A 23 -6.67 -2.12 -14.71
N GLN A 24 -7.22 -2.32 -13.50
CA GLN A 24 -8.66 -2.39 -13.30
C GLN A 24 -9.31 -1.04 -13.66
N ASP A 25 -10.52 -1.09 -14.20
CA ASP A 25 -11.36 0.07 -14.39
C ASP A 25 -11.80 0.64 -13.03
N LYS A 26 -11.46 1.91 -12.81
CA LYS A 26 -11.72 2.60 -11.54
C LYS A 26 -12.51 3.86 -11.80
N LYS A 27 -13.50 4.11 -10.94
CA LYS A 27 -14.24 5.38 -10.93
C LYS A 27 -13.26 6.54 -10.77
N LYS A 28 -13.55 7.64 -11.47
CA LYS A 28 -12.71 8.85 -11.46
C LYS A 28 -12.57 9.36 -10.03
N LYS A 29 -11.32 9.48 -9.56
CA LYS A 29 -11.03 10.11 -8.28
C LYS A 29 -11.32 11.62 -8.40
N PRO A 30 -12.01 12.23 -7.42
CA PRO A 30 -12.18 13.68 -7.41
C PRO A 30 -10.80 14.35 -7.31
N ARG A 31 -10.65 15.49 -7.97
CA ARG A 31 -9.42 16.30 -8.01
C ARG A 31 -9.62 17.60 -7.22
N GLY A 32 -8.53 18.26 -6.86
CA GLY A 32 -8.55 19.58 -6.20
C GLY A 32 -9.23 19.58 -4.82
N ARG A 33 -10.09 20.56 -4.58
CA ARG A 33 -10.74 20.80 -3.28
C ARG A 33 -11.55 19.60 -2.77
N ALA A 34 -12.27 18.92 -3.66
CA ALA A 34 -13.05 17.74 -3.30
C ALA A 34 -12.17 16.59 -2.78
N HIS A 35 -10.96 16.42 -3.34
CA HIS A 35 -10.00 15.44 -2.83
C HIS A 35 -9.49 15.80 -1.44
N LYS A 36 -9.18 17.08 -1.21
CA LYS A 36 -8.71 17.58 0.10
C LYS A 36 -9.78 17.42 1.18
N ARG A 37 -11.06 17.67 0.87
CA ARG A 37 -12.18 17.39 1.79
C ARG A 37 -12.24 15.92 2.21
N MET A 38 -12.14 14.99 1.26
CA MET A 38 -12.11 13.55 1.59
C MET A 38 -10.89 13.16 2.42
N GLN A 39 -9.71 13.72 2.13
CA GLN A 39 -8.49 13.45 2.90
C GLN A 39 -8.62 13.95 4.34
N TYR A 40 -9.14 15.16 4.54
CA TYR A 40 -9.36 15.74 5.88
C TYR A 40 -10.34 14.89 6.69
N ASN A 41 -11.50 14.57 6.10
CA ASN A 41 -12.50 13.75 6.77
C ASN A 41 -11.92 12.38 7.17
N ARG A 42 -11.13 11.73 6.30
CA ARG A 42 -10.53 10.41 6.57
C ARG A 42 -9.44 10.42 7.64
N ARG A 43 -8.68 11.51 7.75
CA ARG A 43 -7.48 11.59 8.60
C ARG A 43 -7.74 12.15 9.98
N PHE A 44 -8.70 13.07 10.07
CA PHE A 44 -8.96 13.80 11.30
C PHE A 44 -10.37 13.43 11.77
N VAL A 45 -11.41 13.84 11.03
CA VAL A 45 -12.82 13.67 11.47
C VAL A 45 -13.25 12.21 11.77
N THR A 46 -12.92 11.25 10.91
CA THR A 46 -13.33 9.84 11.12
C THR A 46 -12.34 9.04 11.96
N ALA A 47 -11.10 9.49 12.09
CA ALA A 47 -10.09 8.83 12.94
C ALA A 47 -10.36 9.12 14.42
N ASP A 48 -10.88 10.32 14.72
CA ASP A 48 -11.20 10.77 16.09
C ASP A 48 -12.36 9.98 16.72
N VAL A 49 -13.23 9.35 15.92
CA VAL A 49 -14.38 8.54 16.41
C VAL A 49 -13.98 7.08 16.72
N GLN A 50 -12.77 6.65 16.36
CA GLN A 50 -12.25 5.29 16.62
C GLN A 50 -10.89 5.33 17.31
N LEU A 51 -10.72 6.20 18.31
CA LEU A 51 -9.52 6.20 19.14
C LEU A 51 -9.52 5.01 20.10
N SER A 52 -9.19 3.82 19.60
CA SER A 52 -8.59 2.72 20.36
C SER A 52 -8.13 1.60 19.42
N ILE A 53 -7.08 1.85 18.62
CA ILE A 53 -6.03 0.85 18.37
C ILE A 53 -4.73 1.66 18.19
N PHE A 54 -4.09 1.91 19.33
CA PHE A 54 -2.65 2.14 19.51
C PHE A 54 -1.97 3.25 18.70
N ASP A 55 -1.72 4.35 19.42
CA ASP A 55 -0.71 5.39 19.20
C ASP A 55 0.36 5.08 18.15
N ARG A 56 0.23 5.71 16.97
CA ARG A 56 1.31 5.81 15.99
C ARG A 56 1.39 7.24 15.45
N PRO A 57 2.52 7.96 15.63
CA PRO A 57 2.70 9.35 15.18
C PRO A 57 2.82 9.49 13.65
N TRP A 58 2.85 8.38 12.92
CA TRP A 58 2.85 8.34 11.46
C TRP A 58 1.69 7.48 10.97
N VAL A 59 0.55 8.14 10.75
CA VAL A 59 -0.66 7.55 10.17
C VAL A 59 -0.30 6.90 8.82
N ARG A 60 -0.21 5.57 8.80
CA ARG A 60 -0.16 4.75 7.58
C ARG A 60 -1.61 4.45 7.18
N PRO A 61 -2.23 5.18 6.24
CA PRO A 61 -3.65 5.03 5.90
C PRO A 61 -3.96 3.78 5.06
N ASN A 62 -3.06 2.81 5.03
CA ASN A 62 -3.09 1.69 4.09
C ASN A 62 -2.60 0.40 4.77
N VAL A 63 -3.07 0.15 5.99
CA VAL A 63 -2.95 -1.17 6.62
C VAL A 63 -4.08 -2.02 6.04
N PRO A 64 -3.79 -3.10 5.30
CA PRO A 64 -4.84 -4.03 4.89
C PRO A 64 -5.43 -4.65 6.15
N ILE A 65 -6.76 -4.61 6.28
CA ILE A 65 -7.48 -5.41 7.28
C ILE A 65 -7.25 -6.87 6.85
N VAL A 66 -6.25 -7.50 7.44
CA VAL A 66 -6.12 -8.95 7.38
C VAL A 66 -7.28 -9.50 8.21
N ASN A 67 -8.29 -10.06 7.54
CA ASN A 67 -9.23 -10.98 8.18
C ASN A 67 -8.45 -12.27 8.50
N GLY A 68 -7.57 -12.19 9.49
CA GLY A 68 -6.80 -13.30 10.03
C GLY A 68 -7.21 -13.46 11.47
N GLY A 69 -8.30 -14.21 11.70
CA GLY A 69 -8.54 -14.79 13.02
C GLY A 69 -7.28 -15.56 13.41
N PHE A 70 -6.71 -15.24 14.56
CA PHE A 70 -5.73 -16.08 15.22
C PHE A 70 -6.41 -17.42 15.51
N GLY A 71 -6.30 -18.36 14.57
CA GLY A 71 -6.61 -19.75 14.79
C GLY A 71 -5.56 -20.29 15.76
N LEU A 72 -5.94 -20.38 17.04
CA LEU A 72 -5.30 -21.28 17.99
C LEU A 72 -5.53 -22.69 17.46
N SER A 73 -4.56 -23.22 16.70
CA SER A 73 -4.50 -24.65 16.42
C SER A 73 -3.66 -25.29 17.52
N SER A 74 -4.33 -25.76 18.56
CA SER A 74 -3.81 -26.82 19.43
C SER A 74 -3.91 -28.14 18.68
N ASN A 75 -2.75 -28.73 18.36
CA ASN A 75 -2.40 -30.15 18.52
C ASN A 75 -1.02 -30.39 17.88
#